data_AF-A0A942PL36-F1
#
_entry.id   AF-A0A942PL36-F1
#
_cell.length_a   1.000
_cell.length_b   1.000
_cell.length_c   1.000
_cell.angle_alpha   90.00
_cell.angle_beta   90.00
_cell.angle_gamma   90.00
#
_symmetry.space_group_name_H-M   'P 1'
#
loop_
_entity.id
_entity.type
_entity.pdbx_description
1 polymer ?
#
loop_
_entity_poly.entity_id
_entity_poly.type
_entity_poly.pdbx_seq_one_letter_code
_entity_poly.pdbx_strand_id
1 'polypeptide(L)'
;MAYTNITSASIKPIENYVSKNWVLSKKTNFLKKHVIARGAYLALVPSSFVTSALDTIVGLGTGVGVFLTLGKQQKTFTIAFNHLINTDRLVAQPYAHFLKMVNPKAEFSDERCGIITYPVAGALDKKAEKFSSSNNFLKRHVASRLTYALLAISCLVTRAVDGIIGIPTATLSVLTAGKFESLNKLAYRSLKAPGIIADLFGCTLNVIDPR
;
A
#
# COMPACT_ATOMS: atom_id res chain seq x y z
N MET A 1 -10.65 -18.36 10.30
CA MET A 1 -9.93 -17.25 10.95
C MET A 1 -9.46 -16.29 9.87
N ALA A 2 -9.82 -15.01 9.96
CA ALA A 2 -9.28 -13.99 9.06
C ALA A 2 -7.82 -13.73 9.43
N TYR A 3 -6.91 -13.97 8.48
CA TYR A 3 -5.49 -13.74 8.69
C TYR A 3 -5.20 -12.23 8.66
N THR A 4 -4.56 -11.71 9.71
CA THR A 4 -4.16 -10.30 9.81
C THR A 4 -2.64 -10.20 9.77
N ASN A 5 -2.12 -9.35 8.89
CA ASN A 5 -0.69 -9.05 8.81
C ASN A 5 -0.18 -8.24 10.02
N ILE A 6 1.14 -8.21 10.19
CA ILE A 6 1.81 -7.68 11.39
C ILE A 6 1.50 -6.20 11.55
N THR A 7 1.60 -5.43 10.48
CA THR A 7 1.33 -3.98 10.51
C THR A 7 -0.11 -3.69 10.92
N SER A 8 -1.10 -4.44 10.41
CA SER A 8 -2.50 -4.23 10.80
C SER A 8 -2.74 -4.60 12.26
N ALA A 9 -2.08 -5.63 12.78
CA ALA A 9 -2.24 -6.07 14.16
C ALA A 9 -1.58 -5.08 15.16
N SER A 10 -0.43 -4.52 14.80
CA SER A 10 0.37 -3.68 15.71
C SER A 10 0.04 -2.19 15.63
N ILE A 11 -0.21 -1.66 14.42
CA ILE A 11 -0.31 -0.21 14.21
C ILE A 11 -1.75 0.32 14.30
N LYS A 12 -2.72 -0.38 13.70
CA LYS A 12 -4.12 0.08 13.68
C LYS A 12 -4.73 0.32 15.07
N PRO A 13 -4.49 -0.52 16.10
CA PRO A 13 -5.01 -0.24 17.43
C PRO A 13 -4.49 1.08 18.00
N ILE A 14 -3.22 1.39 17.76
CA ILE A 14 -2.57 2.62 18.22
C ILE A 14 -3.11 3.83 17.44
N GLU A 15 -3.22 3.74 16.11
CA GLU A 15 -3.84 4.79 15.28
C GLU A 15 -5.29 5.08 15.72
N ASN A 16 -6.07 4.03 16.00
CA ASN A 16 -7.43 4.15 16.50
C ASN A 16 -7.50 4.78 17.90
N TYR A 17 -6.57 4.42 18.78
CA TYR A 17 -6.48 5.02 20.11
C TYR A 17 -6.13 6.51 20.03
N VAL A 18 -5.12 6.88 19.22
CA VAL A 18 -4.68 8.27 19.06
C VAL A 18 -5.79 9.11 18.43
N SER A 19 -6.43 8.64 17.37
CA SER A 19 -7.53 9.37 16.70
C SER A 19 -8.75 9.55 17.62
N LYS A 20 -9.19 8.50 18.33
CA LYS A 20 -10.32 8.61 19.27
C LYS A 20 -10.04 9.58 20.42
N ASN A 21 -8.86 9.49 21.05
CA ASN A 21 -8.51 10.37 22.18
C ASN A 21 -8.23 11.81 21.74
N TRP A 22 -7.77 12.01 20.51
CA TRP A 22 -7.68 13.32 19.90
C TRP A 22 -9.05 13.95 19.63
N VAL A 23 -10.06 13.19 19.21
CA VAL A 23 -11.37 13.75 18.90
C VAL A 23 -12.24 13.96 20.15
N LEU A 24 -12.14 13.10 21.18
CA LEU A 24 -13.14 13.03 22.25
C LEU A 24 -12.79 13.73 23.58
N SER A 25 -11.51 13.98 23.90
CA SER A 25 -11.18 14.48 25.24
C SER A 25 -11.37 16.01 25.35
N LYS A 26 -12.56 16.44 25.79
CA LYS A 26 -12.83 17.82 26.28
C LYS A 26 -12.23 18.09 27.67
N LYS A 27 -11.80 17.06 28.41
CA LYS A 27 -11.34 17.15 29.82
C LYS A 27 -9.82 17.31 30.00
N THR A 28 -9.03 17.19 28.94
CA THR A 28 -7.55 17.28 29.03
C THR A 28 -7.03 18.62 28.52
N ASN A 29 -6.05 19.19 29.22
CA ASN A 29 -5.34 20.42 28.80
C ASN A 29 -4.88 20.33 27.33
N PHE A 30 -5.10 21.41 26.58
CA PHE A 30 -4.76 21.54 25.15
C PHE A 30 -3.31 21.16 24.85
N LEU A 31 -2.37 21.63 25.68
CA LEU A 31 -0.95 21.30 25.57
C LEU A 31 -0.68 19.80 25.72
N LYS A 32 -1.25 19.16 26.74
CA LYS A 32 -1.09 17.72 27.00
C LYS A 32 -1.60 16.90 25.81
N LYS A 33 -2.71 17.33 25.22
CA LYS A 33 -3.30 16.69 24.04
C LYS A 33 -2.36 16.77 22.82
N HIS A 34 -1.83 17.96 22.51
CA HIS A 34 -0.88 18.15 21.41
C HIS A 34 0.41 17.37 21.61
N VAL A 35 1.01 17.42 22.80
CA VAL A 35 2.26 16.71 23.10
C VAL A 35 2.08 15.20 22.99
N ILE A 36 1.01 14.64 23.56
CA ILE A 36 0.74 13.19 23.51
C ILE A 36 0.48 12.73 22.08
N ALA A 37 -0.35 13.44 21.31
CA ALA A 37 -0.66 13.05 19.93
C ALA A 37 0.59 13.06 19.05
N ARG A 38 1.40 14.12 19.15
CA ARG A 38 2.65 14.22 18.40
C ARG A 38 3.68 13.17 18.83
N GLY A 39 3.81 12.93 20.14
CA GLY A 39 4.67 11.87 20.67
C GLY A 39 4.25 10.47 20.21
N ALA A 40 2.95 10.20 20.17
CA ALA A 40 2.42 8.93 19.65
C ALA A 40 2.70 8.78 18.16
N TYR A 41 2.47 9.81 17.34
CA TYR A 41 2.81 9.77 15.91
C TYR A 41 4.31 9.63 15.67
N LEU A 42 5.16 10.27 16.48
CA LEU A 42 6.61 10.11 16.43
C LEU A 42 7.02 8.64 16.69
N ALA A 43 6.44 8.00 17.71
CA ALA A 43 6.70 6.58 17.99
C ALA A 43 6.16 5.64 16.88
N LEU A 44 5.07 6.04 16.21
CA LEU A 44 4.50 5.29 15.10
C LEU A 44 5.38 5.32 13.84
N VAL A 45 6.22 6.34 13.63
CA VAL A 45 7.13 6.41 12.47
C VAL A 45 8.05 5.18 12.38
N PRO A 46 8.94 4.91 13.35
CA PRO A 46 9.81 3.73 13.28
C PRO A 46 9.02 2.43 13.40
N SER A 47 7.96 2.39 14.21
CA SER A 47 7.15 1.18 14.39
C SER A 47 6.49 0.74 13.08
N SER A 48 5.83 1.66 12.36
CA SER A 48 5.18 1.36 11.08
C SER A 48 6.17 0.95 9.98
N PHE A 49 7.37 1.56 9.97
CA PHE A 49 8.43 1.16 9.05
C PHE A 49 8.88 -0.28 9.32
N VAL A 50 9.20 -0.60 10.58
CA VAL A 50 9.66 -1.94 10.98
C VAL A 50 8.58 -3.00 10.72
N THR A 51 7.32 -2.77 11.10
CA THR A 51 6.26 -3.75 10.86
C THR A 51 6.01 -3.96 9.36
N SER A 52 6.06 -2.91 8.55
CA SER A 52 5.88 -3.02 7.09
C SER A 52 7.05 -3.73 6.42
N ALA A 53 8.28 -3.50 6.90
CA ALA A 53 9.45 -4.22 6.44
C ALA A 53 9.38 -5.72 6.80
N LEU A 54 8.95 -6.05 8.03
CA LEU A 54 8.74 -7.44 8.45
C LEU A 54 7.64 -8.11 7.61
N ASP A 55 6.52 -7.44 7.36
CA ASP A 55 5.48 -7.95 6.46
C ASP A 55 6.04 -8.20 5.06
N THR A 56 6.87 -7.30 4.54
CA THR A 56 7.51 -7.47 3.23
C THR A 56 8.41 -8.70 3.19
N ILE A 57 9.25 -8.90 4.21
CA ILE A 57 10.15 -10.06 4.31
C ILE A 57 9.35 -11.36 4.38
N VAL A 58 8.31 -11.41 5.23
CA VAL A 58 7.42 -12.59 5.34
C VAL A 58 6.69 -12.85 4.03
N GLY A 59 6.18 -11.80 3.38
CA GLY A 59 5.49 -11.88 2.09
C GLY A 59 6.40 -12.40 0.98
N LEU A 60 7.65 -11.93 0.91
CA LEU A 60 8.64 -12.42 -0.04
C LEU A 60 9.02 -13.88 0.25
N GLY A 61 9.31 -14.22 1.50
CA GLY A 61 9.68 -15.57 1.91
C GLY A 61 8.58 -16.59 1.62
N THR A 62 7.33 -16.28 1.98
CA THR A 62 6.17 -17.11 1.63
C THR A 62 5.90 -17.11 0.13
N GLY A 63 6.14 -15.99 -0.55
CA GLY A 63 6.03 -15.84 -2.00
C GLY A 63 6.93 -16.80 -2.80
N VAL A 64 8.14 -17.09 -2.32
CA VAL A 64 9.00 -18.14 -2.92
C VAL A 64 8.28 -19.49 -2.91
N GLY A 65 7.66 -19.86 -1.79
CA GLY A 65 6.86 -21.09 -1.70
C GLY A 65 5.66 -21.11 -2.66
N VAL A 66 5.05 -19.95 -2.92
CA VAL A 66 3.98 -19.81 -3.91
C VAL A 66 4.52 -20.05 -5.33
N PHE A 67 5.68 -19.50 -5.68
CA PHE A 67 6.29 -19.77 -6.99
C PHE A 67 6.67 -21.24 -7.16
N LEU A 68 7.26 -21.88 -6.14
CA LEU A 68 7.59 -23.31 -6.17
C LEU A 68 6.36 -24.20 -6.34
N THR A 69 5.20 -23.78 -5.82
CA THR A 69 3.93 -24.48 -5.98
C THR A 69 3.12 -24.01 -7.19
N LEU A 70 3.69 -23.12 -8.03
CA LEU A 70 3.02 -22.49 -9.18
C LEU A 70 1.66 -21.87 -8.80
N GLY A 71 1.57 -21.33 -7.58
CA GLY A 71 0.37 -20.75 -7.02
C GLY A 71 -0.72 -21.75 -6.63
N LYS A 72 -0.58 -23.06 -6.86
CA LYS A 72 -1.66 -24.05 -6.66
C LYS A 72 -2.21 -24.08 -5.23
N GLN A 73 -1.38 -23.75 -4.24
CA GLN A 73 -1.80 -23.71 -2.84
C GLN A 73 -2.39 -22.34 -2.46
N GLN A 74 -3.71 -22.20 -2.62
CA GLN A 74 -4.41 -20.92 -2.39
C GLN A 74 -4.16 -20.31 -1.00
N LYS A 75 -4.04 -21.14 0.05
CA LYS A 75 -3.76 -20.66 1.42
C LYS A 75 -2.42 -19.91 1.49
N THR A 76 -1.36 -20.50 0.92
CA THR A 76 -0.01 -19.90 0.90
C THR A 76 0.00 -18.64 0.04
N PHE A 77 -0.70 -18.66 -1.10
CA PHE A 77 -0.89 -17.47 -1.94
C PHE A 77 -1.57 -16.33 -1.17
N THR A 78 -2.68 -16.60 -0.49
CA THR A 78 -3.41 -15.58 0.28
C THR A 78 -2.54 -15.00 1.40
N ILE A 79 -1.76 -15.82 2.11
CA ILE A 79 -0.84 -15.35 3.16
C ILE A 79 0.24 -14.45 2.54
N ALA A 80 0.92 -14.91 1.49
CA ALA A 80 1.98 -14.16 0.82
C ALA A 80 1.46 -12.83 0.29
N PHE A 81 0.33 -12.84 -0.42
CA PHE A 81 -0.26 -11.65 -1.00
C PHE A 81 -0.75 -10.65 0.07
N ASN A 82 -1.35 -11.13 1.17
CA ASN A 82 -1.79 -10.27 2.27
C ASN A 82 -0.62 -9.54 2.97
N HIS A 83 0.56 -10.15 3.00
CA HIS A 83 1.77 -9.52 3.50
C HIS A 83 2.40 -8.58 2.47
N LEU A 84 2.50 -9.02 1.21
CA LEU A 84 3.08 -8.22 0.14
C LEU A 84 2.26 -6.96 -0.14
N ILE A 85 0.94 -6.99 -0.01
CA ILE A 85 0.10 -5.78 -0.16
C ILE A 85 0.59 -4.65 0.77
N ASN A 86 1.11 -4.95 1.96
CA ASN A 86 1.60 -3.91 2.88
C ASN A 86 2.93 -3.28 2.43
N THR A 87 3.58 -3.75 1.37
CA THR A 87 4.79 -3.09 0.86
C THR A 87 4.49 -1.65 0.44
N ASP A 88 3.27 -1.35 -0.03
CA ASP A 88 2.83 -0.01 -0.38
C ASP A 88 2.92 0.99 0.79
N ARG A 89 2.83 0.50 2.03
CA ARG A 89 2.91 1.30 3.27
C ARG A 89 4.32 1.52 3.78
N LEU A 90 5.32 0.81 3.24
CA LEU A 90 6.69 0.81 3.75
C LEU A 90 7.28 2.21 3.84
N VAL A 91 6.97 3.09 2.87
CA VAL A 91 7.38 4.51 2.89
C VAL A 91 6.20 5.44 3.19
N ALA A 92 5.02 5.15 2.63
CA ALA A 92 3.85 6.01 2.74
C ALA A 92 3.33 6.17 4.18
N GLN A 93 3.32 5.10 4.98
CA GLN A 93 2.78 5.14 6.34
C GLN A 93 3.70 5.87 7.34
N PRO A 94 5.02 5.61 7.38
CA PRO A 94 5.95 6.44 8.15
C PRO A 94 5.88 7.92 7.78
N TYR A 95 5.77 8.23 6.48
CA TYR A 95 5.57 9.60 6.01
C TYR A 95 4.27 10.23 6.56
N ALA A 96 3.15 9.52 6.48
CA ALA A 96 1.88 10.01 7.01
C ALA A 96 1.94 10.26 8.53
N HIS A 97 2.57 9.35 9.27
CA HIS A 97 2.81 9.52 10.71
C HIS A 97 3.71 10.71 11.01
N PHE A 98 4.80 10.88 10.26
CA PHE A 98 5.69 12.02 10.39
C PHE A 98 4.95 13.35 10.14
N LEU A 99 4.13 13.42 9.09
CA LEU A 99 3.37 14.64 8.83
C LEU A 99 2.30 14.88 9.90
N LYS A 100 1.67 13.84 10.46
CA LYS A 100 0.74 13.96 11.59
C LYS A 100 1.43 14.35 12.90
N MET A 101 2.70 14.01 13.07
CA MET A 101 3.52 14.53 14.17
C MET A 101 3.70 16.06 14.03
N VAL A 102 3.94 16.56 12.81
CA VAL A 102 4.05 18.01 12.58
C VAL A 102 2.67 18.68 12.72
N ASN A 103 1.68 18.17 12.00
CA ASN A 103 0.31 18.64 11.96
C ASN A 103 -0.68 17.48 12.18
N PRO A 104 -1.18 17.29 13.41
CA PRO A 104 -2.13 16.22 13.72
C PRO A 104 -3.45 16.25 12.95
N LYS A 105 -3.77 17.38 12.30
CA LYS A 105 -4.96 17.56 11.45
C LYS A 105 -4.68 17.24 9.97
N ALA A 106 -3.48 16.80 9.61
CA ALA A 106 -3.18 16.42 8.24
C ALA A 106 -4.04 15.22 7.81
N GLU A 107 -4.80 15.41 6.74
CA GLU A 107 -5.70 14.40 6.18
C GLU A 107 -5.03 13.64 5.02
N PHE A 108 -5.37 12.35 4.94
CA PHE A 108 -4.87 11.42 3.94
C PHE A 108 -6.02 10.56 3.43
N SER A 109 -6.05 10.28 2.13
CA SER A 109 -7.00 9.31 1.57
C SER A 109 -6.32 7.95 1.43
N ASP A 110 -6.95 6.89 1.93
CA ASP A 110 -6.42 5.52 1.81
C ASP A 110 -6.78 4.89 0.44
N GLU A 111 -6.44 5.57 -0.65
CA GLU A 111 -6.49 4.97 -1.98
C GLU A 111 -5.25 4.10 -2.20
N ARG A 112 -5.47 2.86 -2.66
CA ARG A 112 -4.41 1.83 -2.74
C ARG A 112 -3.42 2.04 -3.89
N CYS A 113 -3.81 2.79 -4.92
CA CYS A 113 -3.01 2.98 -6.12
C CYS A 113 -2.42 4.40 -6.19
N GLY A 114 -1.24 4.50 -6.79
CA GLY A 114 -0.67 5.78 -7.18
C GLY A 114 -1.52 6.49 -8.25
N ILE A 115 -1.23 7.77 -8.50
CA ILE A 115 -2.08 8.65 -9.31
C ILE A 115 -2.18 8.16 -10.75
N ILE A 116 -1.04 7.76 -11.32
CA ILE A 116 -0.97 7.26 -12.69
C ILE A 116 -1.26 5.76 -12.71
N THR A 117 -0.80 5.03 -11.69
CA THR A 117 -1.04 3.59 -11.58
C THR A 117 -2.55 3.28 -11.58
N TYR A 118 -3.38 4.06 -10.87
CA TYR A 118 -4.82 3.78 -10.74
C TYR A 118 -5.59 3.69 -12.09
N PRO A 119 -5.59 4.72 -12.96
CA PRO A 119 -6.33 4.66 -14.22
C PRO A 119 -5.76 3.64 -15.20
N VAL A 120 -4.43 3.49 -15.26
CA VAL A 120 -3.77 2.63 -16.25
C VAL A 120 -3.86 1.15 -15.83
N ALA A 121 -3.43 0.82 -14.61
CA ALA A 121 -3.50 -0.54 -14.11
C ALA A 121 -4.95 -1.01 -13.96
N GLY A 122 -5.85 -0.15 -13.48
CA GLY A 122 -7.26 -0.49 -13.32
C GLY A 122 -7.97 -0.80 -14.65
N ALA A 123 -7.58 -0.15 -15.75
CA ALA A 123 -8.13 -0.45 -17.07
C ALA A 123 -7.58 -1.77 -17.64
N LEU A 124 -6.30 -2.05 -17.42
CA LEU A 124 -5.65 -3.28 -17.87
C LEU A 124 -6.12 -4.51 -17.08
N ASP A 125 -6.28 -4.36 -15.76
CA ASP A 125 -6.76 -5.42 -14.87
C ASP A 125 -8.18 -5.87 -15.25
N LYS A 126 -9.11 -4.91 -15.44
CA LYS A 126 -10.46 -5.20 -15.95
C LYS A 126 -10.47 -5.93 -17.29
N LYS A 127 -9.53 -5.61 -18.19
CA LYS A 127 -9.39 -6.31 -19.47
C LYS A 127 -8.84 -7.72 -19.28
N ALA A 128 -7.86 -7.90 -18.41
CA ALA A 128 -7.27 -9.19 -18.09
C ALA A 128 -8.31 -10.14 -17.47
N GLU A 129 -9.08 -9.67 -16.49
CA GLU A 129 -10.20 -10.41 -15.88
C GLU A 129 -11.25 -10.81 -16.93
N LYS A 130 -11.63 -9.89 -17.83
CA LYS A 130 -12.57 -10.19 -18.92
C LYS A 130 -12.05 -11.25 -19.88
N PHE A 131 -10.75 -11.28 -20.14
CA PHE A 131 -10.16 -12.32 -20.99
C PHE A 131 -10.03 -13.66 -20.28
N SER A 132 -9.66 -13.67 -19.00
CA SER A 132 -9.56 -14.89 -18.17
C SER A 132 -10.91 -15.61 -18.00
N SER A 133 -12.00 -14.86 -17.89
CA SER A 133 -13.37 -15.39 -17.78
C SER A 133 -14.02 -15.73 -19.13
N SER A 134 -13.30 -15.60 -20.25
CA SER A 134 -13.86 -15.86 -21.57
C SER A 134 -14.01 -17.37 -21.85
N ASN A 135 -15.11 -17.74 -22.50
CA ASN A 135 -15.32 -19.11 -23.00
C ASN A 135 -14.38 -19.51 -24.15
N ASN A 136 -13.70 -18.53 -24.77
CA ASN A 136 -12.74 -18.79 -25.84
C ASN A 136 -11.36 -19.13 -25.26
N PHE A 137 -10.84 -20.32 -25.60
CA PHE A 137 -9.55 -20.82 -25.12
C PHE A 137 -8.38 -19.85 -25.39
N LEU A 138 -8.29 -19.27 -26.59
CA LEU A 138 -7.21 -18.33 -26.94
C LEU A 138 -7.31 -17.04 -26.12
N LYS A 139 -8.52 -16.53 -25.89
CA LYS A 139 -8.71 -15.37 -25.01
C LYS A 139 -8.33 -15.70 -23.57
N ARG A 140 -8.77 -16.86 -23.08
CA ARG A 140 -8.54 -17.30 -21.71
C ARG A 140 -7.09 -17.61 -21.38
N HIS A 141 -6.32 -18.17 -22.30
CA HIS A 141 -4.95 -18.60 -22.01
C HIS A 141 -3.88 -17.74 -22.67
N VAL A 142 -4.11 -17.17 -23.85
CA VAL A 142 -3.10 -16.36 -24.55
C VAL A 142 -3.31 -14.88 -24.25
N ALA A 143 -4.52 -14.37 -24.50
CA ALA A 143 -4.78 -12.93 -24.33
C ALA A 143 -4.75 -12.49 -22.86
N SER A 144 -5.26 -13.29 -21.93
CA SER A 144 -5.20 -13.00 -20.49
C SER A 144 -3.75 -12.88 -20.00
N ARG A 145 -2.90 -13.87 -20.30
CA ARG A 145 -1.48 -13.91 -19.90
C ARG A 145 -0.70 -12.75 -20.51
N LEU A 146 -0.91 -12.47 -21.80
CA LEU A 146 -0.30 -11.31 -22.44
C LEU A 146 -0.75 -10.00 -21.77
N THR A 147 -2.03 -9.89 -21.41
CA THR A 147 -2.56 -8.70 -20.73
C THR A 147 -2.00 -8.56 -19.31
N TYR A 148 -1.84 -9.65 -18.56
CA TYR A 148 -1.19 -9.63 -17.24
C TYR A 148 0.31 -9.30 -17.34
N ALA A 149 1.01 -9.76 -18.37
CA ALA A 149 2.39 -9.36 -18.62
C ALA A 149 2.48 -7.85 -18.95
N LEU A 150 1.56 -7.34 -19.76
CA LEU A 150 1.47 -5.92 -20.10
C LEU A 150 1.08 -5.08 -18.87
N LEU A 151 0.19 -5.59 -18.02
CA LEU A 151 -0.14 -5.01 -16.71
C LEU A 151 1.10 -4.94 -15.82
N ALA A 152 1.91 -6.00 -15.72
CA ALA A 152 3.14 -6.00 -14.93
C ALA A 152 4.11 -4.90 -15.38
N ILE A 153 4.35 -4.79 -16.69
CA ILE A 153 5.22 -3.75 -17.28
C ILE A 153 4.63 -2.37 -17.00
N SER A 154 3.31 -2.21 -17.18
CA SER A 154 2.63 -0.94 -16.93
C SER A 154 2.70 -0.51 -15.46
N CYS A 155 2.44 -1.42 -14.52
CA CYS A 155 2.60 -1.19 -13.09
C CYS A 155 4.04 -0.77 -12.75
N LEU A 156 5.04 -1.41 -13.36
CA LEU A 156 6.45 -1.06 -13.14
C LEU A 156 6.75 0.38 -13.56
N VAL A 157 6.34 0.77 -14.77
CA VAL A 157 6.56 2.13 -15.29
C VAL A 157 5.77 3.15 -14.48
N THR A 158 4.49 2.90 -14.23
CA THR A 158 3.61 3.86 -13.54
C THR A 158 3.99 4.05 -12.08
N ARG A 159 4.39 2.99 -11.36
CA ARG A 159 4.92 3.09 -9.98
C ARG A 159 6.24 3.84 -9.90
N ALA A 160 7.12 3.67 -10.90
CA ALA A 160 8.36 4.42 -10.96
C ALA A 160 8.10 5.93 -11.14
N VAL A 161 7.20 6.29 -12.06
CA VAL A 161 6.80 7.69 -12.26
C VAL A 161 6.10 8.25 -11.01
N ASP A 162 5.18 7.49 -10.41
CA ASP A 162 4.53 7.88 -9.16
C ASP A 162 5.57 8.12 -8.06
N GLY A 163 6.61 7.30 -7.94
CA GLY A 163 7.72 7.49 -7.00
C GLY A 163 8.52 8.77 -7.26
N ILE A 164 8.85 9.06 -8.53
CA ILE A 164 9.56 10.29 -8.94
C ILE A 164 8.75 11.54 -8.59
N ILE A 165 7.42 11.50 -8.78
CA ILE A 165 6.51 12.60 -8.41
C ILE A 165 6.34 12.66 -6.88
N GLY A 166 6.38 11.52 -6.20
CA GLY A 166 6.17 11.38 -4.76
C GLY A 166 7.23 12.08 -3.91
N ILE A 167 8.49 12.00 -4.29
CA ILE A 167 9.59 12.63 -3.55
C ILE A 167 9.43 14.16 -3.45
N PRO A 168 9.33 14.93 -4.55
CA PRO A 168 9.18 16.38 -4.48
C PRO A 168 7.86 16.80 -3.84
N THR A 169 6.77 16.06 -4.08
CA THR A 169 5.46 16.37 -3.46
C THR A 169 5.47 16.12 -1.96
N ALA A 170 6.14 15.07 -1.48
CA ALA A 170 6.35 14.81 -0.07
C ALA A 170 7.21 15.91 0.59
N THR A 171 8.28 16.34 -0.07
CA THR A 171 9.11 17.46 0.40
C THR A 171 8.29 18.75 0.51
N LEU A 172 7.51 19.10 -0.52
CA LEU A 172 6.61 20.26 -0.49
C LEU A 172 5.55 20.13 0.62
N SER A 173 5.07 18.92 0.89
CA SER A 173 4.08 18.67 1.94
C SER A 173 4.67 18.93 3.32
N VAL A 174 5.90 18.47 3.54
CA VAL A 174 6.64 18.74 4.77
C VAL A 174 6.93 20.23 4.92
N LEU A 175 7.38 20.91 3.85
CA LEU A 175 7.64 22.36 3.86
C LEU A 175 6.39 23.18 4.18
N THR A 176 5.23 22.72 3.73
CA THR A 176 3.93 23.35 4.04
C THR A 176 3.32 22.86 5.36
N ALA A 177 4.06 22.07 6.15
CA ALA A 177 3.63 21.46 7.39
C ALA A 177 2.30 20.68 7.25
N GLY A 178 2.06 20.11 6.08
CA GLY A 178 0.85 19.36 5.77
C GLY A 178 -0.43 20.19 5.77
N LYS A 179 -0.36 21.50 5.54
CA LYS A 179 -1.55 22.37 5.47
C LYS A 179 -2.43 22.10 4.26
N PHE A 180 -1.84 21.71 3.13
CA PHE A 180 -2.56 21.47 1.88
C PHE A 180 -2.94 20.00 1.75
N GLU A 181 -4.21 19.71 1.96
CA GLU A 181 -4.76 18.35 1.88
C GLU A 181 -4.50 17.67 0.53
N SER A 182 -4.68 18.41 -0.58
CA SER A 182 -4.44 17.90 -1.94
C SER A 182 -3.01 17.41 -2.11
N LEU A 183 -2.05 18.17 -1.59
CA LEU A 183 -0.64 17.88 -1.71
C LEU A 183 -0.21 16.71 -0.79
N ASN A 184 -0.81 16.60 0.40
CA ASN A 184 -0.62 15.45 1.30
C ASN A 184 -1.15 14.16 0.68
N LYS A 185 -2.35 14.21 0.08
CA LYS A 185 -2.96 13.07 -0.63
C LYS A 185 -2.11 12.65 -1.82
N LEU A 186 -1.63 13.62 -2.60
CA LEU A 186 -0.75 13.40 -3.75
C LEU A 186 0.53 12.67 -3.31
N ALA A 187 1.25 13.24 -2.34
CA ALA A 187 2.47 12.66 -1.80
C ALA A 187 2.25 11.27 -1.23
N TYR A 188 1.21 11.07 -0.42
CA TYR A 188 0.91 9.78 0.18
C TYR A 188 0.63 8.70 -0.86
N ARG A 189 -0.13 9.00 -1.91
CA ARG A 189 -0.42 8.04 -3.00
C ARG A 189 0.83 7.73 -3.82
N SER A 190 1.60 8.75 -4.16
CA SER A 190 2.82 8.62 -4.94
C SER A 190 3.94 7.85 -4.22
N LEU A 191 4.04 8.00 -2.90
CA LEU A 191 5.02 7.27 -2.07
C LEU A 191 4.71 5.78 -1.89
N LYS A 192 3.58 5.30 -2.40
CA LYS A 192 3.24 3.87 -2.46
C LYS A 192 3.99 3.10 -3.56
N ALA A 193 5.04 3.68 -4.14
CA ALA A 193 5.89 3.04 -5.15
C ALA A 193 6.37 1.62 -4.76
N PRO A 194 6.73 1.31 -3.50
CA PRO A 194 7.13 -0.05 -3.13
C PRO A 194 6.01 -1.11 -3.23
N GLY A 195 4.76 -0.69 -3.45
CA GLY A 195 3.64 -1.56 -3.84
C GLY A 195 3.89 -2.34 -5.13
N ILE A 196 4.87 -1.92 -5.94
CA ILE A 196 5.32 -2.63 -7.15
C ILE A 196 5.64 -4.11 -6.90
N ILE A 197 6.13 -4.47 -5.70
CA ILE A 197 6.45 -5.86 -5.36
C ILE A 197 5.20 -6.73 -5.37
N ALA A 198 4.11 -6.25 -4.75
CA ALA A 198 2.83 -6.94 -4.74
C ALA A 198 2.20 -7.01 -6.13
N ASP A 199 2.27 -5.90 -6.88
CA ASP A 199 1.74 -5.81 -8.24
C ASP A 199 2.45 -6.83 -9.15
N LEU A 200 3.79 -6.89 -9.13
CA LEU A 200 4.58 -7.85 -9.89
C LEU A 200 4.29 -9.29 -9.45
N PHE A 201 4.26 -9.56 -8.15
CA PHE A 201 3.98 -10.90 -7.63
C PHE A 201 2.61 -11.43 -8.12
N GLY A 202 1.56 -10.62 -8.00
CA GLY A 202 0.22 -10.99 -8.48
C GLY A 202 0.19 -11.18 -10.00
N CYS A 203 0.78 -10.26 -10.76
CA CYS A 203 0.80 -10.36 -12.22
C CYS A 203 1.59 -11.59 -12.70
N THR A 204 2.78 -11.86 -12.13
CA THR A 204 3.59 -13.03 -12.54
C THR A 204 2.84 -14.33 -12.30
N LEU A 205 2.14 -14.47 -11.18
CA LEU A 205 1.34 -15.66 -10.91
C LEU A 205 0.17 -15.80 -11.89
N ASN A 206 -0.52 -14.71 -12.21
CA ASN A 206 -1.61 -14.73 -13.20
C ASN A 206 -1.11 -14.95 -14.64
N VAL A 207 0.15 -14.65 -14.94
CA VAL A 207 0.80 -15.04 -16.21
C VAL A 207 1.04 -16.55 -16.25
N ILE A 208 1.47 -17.17 -15.14
CA ILE A 208 1.69 -18.61 -15.07
C ILE A 208 0.36 -19.37 -15.13
N ASP A 209 -0.58 -18.99 -14.27
CA ASP A 209 -1.87 -19.65 -14.08
C ASP A 209 -2.95 -18.56 -13.92
N PRO A 210 -3.57 -18.10 -15.02
CA PRO A 210 -4.64 -17.11 -14.95
C PRO A 210 -5.87 -17.74 -14.28
N ARG A 211 -6.27 -17.18 -13.14
CA ARG A 211 -7.42 -17.63 -12.33
C ARG A 211 -8.57 -16.67 -12.39
#